data_AF-A0A7I9V7Q4-F1
#
_entry.id   AF-A0A7I9V7Q4-F1
#
_cell.length_a   1.000
_cell.length_b   1.000
_cell.length_c   1.000
_cell.angle_alpha   90.00
_cell.angle_beta   90.00
_cell.angle_gamma   90.00
#
_symmetry.space_group_name_H-M   'P 1'
#
loop_
_entity.id
_entity.type
_entity.pdbx_description
1 polymer ?
#
loop_
_entity_poly.entity_id
_entity_poly.type
_entity_poly.pdbx_seq_one_letter_code
_entity_poly.pdbx_strand_id
1 'polypeptide(L)'
;MARPPSVRLVDPPWIEFAKRVLAGTPNLSGAACIGRHGLFDEQAHEDGETAETAARRHQEAAELCRRCPVLGACRTAWVDTPGVRHRPSGVIGGRTPATTTRGRPRMEAS
;
A
#
# COMPACT_ATOMS: atom_id res chain seq x y z
N MET A 1 4.15 -29.04 47.82
CA MET A 1 4.70 -27.83 47.16
C MET A 1 3.54 -26.95 46.73
N ALA A 2 3.45 -25.72 47.22
CA ALA A 2 2.33 -24.82 46.91
C ALA A 2 2.49 -24.19 45.51
N ARG A 3 1.43 -24.17 44.71
CA ARG A 3 1.41 -23.53 43.38
C ARG A 3 1.45 -22.01 43.56
N PRO A 4 2.36 -21.27 42.88
CA PRO A 4 2.40 -19.83 43.03
C PRO A 4 1.09 -19.19 42.55
N PRO A 5 0.68 -18.06 43.15
CA PRO A 5 -0.55 -17.38 42.75
C PRO A 5 -0.43 -16.89 41.30
N SER A 6 -1.49 -17.11 40.51
CA SER A 6 -1.58 -16.61 39.15
C SER A 6 -1.79 -15.09 39.16
N VAL A 7 -0.81 -14.33 38.66
CA VAL A 7 -0.94 -12.89 38.44
C VAL A 7 -1.72 -12.67 37.14
N ARG A 8 -2.77 -11.85 37.17
CA ARG A 8 -3.38 -11.34 35.93
C ARG A 8 -2.57 -10.14 35.47
N LEU A 9 -1.93 -10.26 34.32
CA LEU A 9 -1.38 -9.12 33.61
C LEU A 9 -2.54 -8.39 32.95
N VAL A 10 -2.75 -7.13 33.37
CA VAL A 10 -3.69 -6.23 32.71
C VAL A 10 -2.87 -5.34 31.79
N ASP A 11 -3.34 -5.17 30.56
CA ASP A 11 -2.66 -4.31 29.61
C ASP A 11 -2.63 -2.86 30.11
N PRO A 12 -1.49 -2.16 30.02
CA PRO A 12 -1.42 -0.73 30.31
C PRO A 12 -2.43 0.07 29.47
N PRO A 13 -2.94 1.22 29.95
CA PRO A 13 -3.94 2.01 29.24
C PRO A 13 -3.57 2.39 27.80
N TRP A 14 -2.28 2.58 27.50
CA TRP A 14 -1.80 2.89 26.15
C TRP A 14 -1.88 1.68 25.20
N ILE A 15 -1.76 0.45 25.70
CA ILE A 15 -1.95 -0.78 24.90
C ILE A 15 -3.43 -0.90 24.52
N GLU A 16 -4.34 -0.66 25.46
CA GLU A 16 -5.77 -0.65 25.17
C GLU A 16 -6.15 0.43 24.15
N PHE A 17 -5.53 1.61 24.23
CA PHE A 17 -5.66 2.64 23.21
C PHE A 17 -5.15 2.16 21.84
N ALA A 18 -3.94 1.59 21.78
CA ALA A 18 -3.35 1.09 20.54
C ALA A 18 -4.21 0.00 19.87
N LYS A 19 -4.77 -0.94 20.66
CA LYS A 19 -5.71 -1.95 20.16
C LYS A 19 -6.94 -1.33 19.51
N ARG A 20 -7.51 -0.29 20.12
CA ARG A 20 -8.67 0.41 19.56
C ARG A 20 -8.33 1.14 18.26
N VAL A 21 -7.17 1.79 18.19
CA VAL A 21 -6.71 2.49 16.98
C VAL A 21 -6.46 1.49 15.83
N LEU A 22 -5.85 0.35 16.13
CA LEU A 22 -5.52 -0.67 15.14
C LEU A 22 -6.69 -1.60 14.80
N ALA A 23 -7.83 -1.49 15.49
CA ALA A 23 -9.00 -2.33 15.24
C ALA A 23 -9.46 -2.18 13.78
N GLY A 24 -9.54 -3.31 13.07
CA GLY A 24 -9.89 -3.34 11.64
C GLY A 24 -8.75 -3.02 10.67
N THR A 25 -7.54 -2.75 11.17
CA THR A 25 -6.35 -2.62 10.31
C THR A 25 -5.85 -4.02 9.90
N PRO A 26 -5.60 -4.28 8.61
CA PRO A 26 -5.08 -5.57 8.17
C PRO A 26 -3.69 -5.82 8.75
N ASN A 27 -3.45 -7.05 9.23
CA ASN A 27 -2.10 -7.47 9.55
C ASN A 27 -1.33 -7.76 8.26
N LEU A 28 -0.37 -6.90 7.93
CA LEU A 28 0.49 -7.01 6.75
C LEU A 28 1.95 -7.32 7.11
N SER A 29 2.19 -7.92 8.28
CA SER A 29 3.51 -8.42 8.65
C SER A 29 4.02 -9.40 7.59
N GLY A 30 5.25 -9.20 7.12
CA GLY A 30 5.84 -10.01 6.05
C GLY A 30 5.57 -9.49 4.63
N ALA A 31 4.98 -8.31 4.47
CA ALA A 31 4.84 -7.69 3.14
C ALA A 31 6.18 -7.50 2.44
N ALA A 32 6.27 -7.99 1.19
CA ALA A 32 7.49 -7.91 0.38
C ALA A 32 7.88 -6.47 0.01
N CYS A 33 6.96 -5.51 0.13
CA CYS A 33 7.20 -4.10 -0.13
C CYS A 33 7.87 -3.34 1.03
N ILE A 34 8.01 -3.95 2.21
CA ILE A 34 8.65 -3.30 3.37
C ILE A 34 10.07 -2.86 3.01
N GLY A 35 10.38 -1.58 3.25
CA GLY A 35 11.67 -0.97 2.92
C GLY A 35 11.86 -0.57 1.45
N ARG A 36 10.84 -0.76 0.59
CA ARG A 36 10.94 -0.49 -0.87
C ARG A 36 9.85 0.47 -1.37
N HIS A 37 9.37 1.38 -0.52
CA HIS A 37 8.24 2.26 -0.83
C HIS A 37 8.44 3.09 -2.11
N GLY A 38 9.67 3.55 -2.39
CA GLY A 38 9.99 4.30 -3.61
C GLY A 38 9.62 3.59 -4.93
N LEU A 39 9.53 2.25 -4.96
CA LEU A 39 9.05 1.52 -6.15
C LEU A 39 7.54 1.71 -6.39
N PHE A 40 6.79 2.01 -5.34
CA PHE A 40 5.33 2.08 -5.32
C PHE A 40 4.79 3.50 -5.41
N ASP A 41 5.61 4.50 -5.12
CA ASP A 41 5.22 5.92 -5.14
C ASP A 41 4.79 6.38 -6.53
N GLU A 42 4.04 7.47 -6.60
CA GLU A 42 3.61 8.07 -7.86
C GLU A 42 4.80 8.56 -8.72
N GLN A 43 4.50 9.06 -9.94
CA GLN A 43 5.54 9.61 -10.80
C GLN A 43 6.14 10.87 -10.17
N ALA A 44 7.46 10.89 -9.99
CA ALA A 44 8.21 12.02 -9.43
C ALA A 44 8.47 13.08 -10.52
N HIS A 45 7.46 13.89 -10.84
CA HIS A 45 7.55 14.92 -11.88
C HIS A 45 8.59 16.00 -11.57
N GLU A 46 8.76 16.35 -10.29
CA GLU A 46 9.70 17.38 -9.84
C GLU A 46 11.18 16.98 -10.04
N ASP A 47 11.47 15.68 -10.03
CA ASP A 47 12.80 15.13 -10.27
C ASP A 47 13.08 14.82 -11.75
N GLY A 48 12.14 15.17 -12.64
CA GLY A 48 12.24 14.90 -14.07
C GLY A 48 12.04 13.42 -14.44
N GLU A 49 11.38 12.62 -13.58
CA GLU A 49 11.07 11.23 -13.91
C GLU A 49 10.16 11.18 -15.14
N THR A 50 10.58 10.46 -16.17
CA THR A 50 9.78 10.25 -17.38
C THR A 50 8.63 9.28 -17.11
N ALA A 51 7.53 9.41 -17.85
CA ALA A 51 6.39 8.49 -17.72
C ALA A 51 6.79 7.03 -18.01
N GLU A 52 7.74 6.81 -18.92
CA GLU A 52 8.29 5.48 -19.21
C GLU A 52 9.10 4.92 -18.03
N THR A 53 9.91 5.75 -17.38
CA THR A 53 10.68 5.35 -16.19
C THR A 53 9.75 5.00 -15.04
N ALA A 54 8.74 5.84 -14.78
CA ALA A 54 7.72 5.56 -13.78
C ALA A 54 6.93 4.28 -14.10
N ALA A 55 6.53 4.08 -15.36
CA ALA A 55 5.83 2.87 -15.78
C ALA A 55 6.68 1.60 -15.58
N ARG A 56 7.98 1.64 -15.90
CA ARG A 56 8.90 0.52 -15.67
C ARG A 56 9.06 0.23 -14.17
N ARG A 57 9.22 1.27 -13.34
CA ARG A 57 9.30 1.14 -11.87
C ARG A 57 8.01 0.56 -11.29
N HIS A 58 6.84 1.03 -11.76
CA HIS A 58 5.55 0.51 -11.34
C HIS A 58 5.31 -0.94 -11.79
N GLN A 59 5.83 -1.34 -12.96
CA GLN A 59 5.82 -2.74 -13.38
C GLN A 59 6.64 -3.60 -12.41
N GLU A 60 7.86 -3.19 -12.06
CA GLU A 60 8.69 -3.88 -11.06
C GLU A 60 7.95 -4.05 -9.71
N ALA A 61 7.31 -2.98 -9.24
CA ALA A 61 6.51 -3.00 -8.02
C ALA A 61 5.33 -3.98 -8.12
N ALA A 62 4.65 -4.03 -9.26
CA ALA A 62 3.57 -4.99 -9.50
C ALA A 62 4.09 -6.44 -9.51
N GLU A 63 5.29 -6.71 -10.05
CA GLU A 63 5.89 -8.05 -10.00
C GLU A 63 6.28 -8.48 -8.58
N LEU A 64 6.74 -7.51 -7.78
CA LEU A 64 6.99 -7.73 -6.36
C LEU A 64 5.68 -8.06 -5.62
N CYS A 65 4.60 -7.34 -5.89
CA CYS A 65 3.28 -7.66 -5.36
C CYS A 65 2.83 -9.08 -5.71
N ARG A 66 3.03 -9.55 -6.95
CA ARG A 66 2.65 -10.91 -7.38
C ARG A 66 3.30 -12.02 -6.56
N ARG A 67 4.47 -11.76 -5.97
CA ARG A 67 5.22 -12.70 -5.12
C ARG A 67 5.03 -12.43 -3.62
N CYS A 68 4.24 -11.43 -3.24
CA CYS A 68 4.09 -11.02 -1.85
C CYS A 68 3.20 -12.00 -1.07
N PRO A 69 3.66 -12.52 0.09
CA PRO A 69 2.91 -13.53 0.86
C PRO A 69 1.59 -12.99 1.42
N VAL A 70 1.46 -11.68 1.58
CA VAL A 70 0.25 -11.01 2.11
C VAL A 70 -0.57 -10.28 1.05
N LEU A 71 -0.37 -10.59 -0.25
CA LEU A 71 -1.06 -9.90 -1.34
C LEU A 71 -2.59 -9.95 -1.19
N GLY A 72 -3.14 -11.11 -0.81
CA GLY A 72 -4.59 -11.28 -0.61
C GLY A 72 -5.15 -10.30 0.42
N ALA A 73 -4.56 -10.27 1.62
CA ALA A 73 -4.97 -9.35 2.68
C ALA A 73 -4.79 -7.88 2.28
N CYS A 74 -3.69 -7.55 1.60
CA CYS A 74 -3.43 -6.21 1.08
C CYS A 74 -4.53 -5.77 0.08
N ARG A 75 -4.92 -6.67 -0.84
CA ARG A 75 -5.93 -6.37 -1.84
C ARG A 75 -7.32 -6.15 -1.23
N THR A 76 -7.73 -7.03 -0.33
CA THR A 76 -9.02 -6.91 0.35
C THR A 76 -9.12 -5.59 1.13
N ALA A 77 -8.05 -5.18 1.80
CA ALA A 77 -8.08 -3.97 2.62
C ALA A 77 -8.09 -2.67 1.79
N TRP A 78 -7.29 -2.61 0.73
CA TRP A 78 -6.97 -1.34 0.08
C TRP A 78 -7.44 -1.22 -1.36
N VAL A 79 -7.75 -2.35 -2.00
CA VAL A 79 -7.95 -2.42 -3.45
C VAL A 79 -9.38 -2.78 -3.81
N ASP A 80 -9.92 -3.80 -3.15
CA ASP A 80 -11.22 -4.38 -3.47
C ASP A 80 -12.37 -3.70 -2.68
N THR A 81 -12.04 -2.78 -1.77
CA THR A 81 -13.02 -1.98 -1.00
C THR A 81 -13.88 -1.11 -1.92
N PRO A 82 -15.20 -1.33 -1.98
CA PRO A 82 -16.11 -0.52 -2.80
C PRO A 82 -16.15 0.94 -2.30
N GLY A 83 -16.22 1.90 -3.23
CA GLY A 83 -16.40 3.32 -2.89
C GLY A 83 -15.12 4.12 -2.69
N VAL A 84 -13.93 3.53 -2.86
CA VAL A 84 -12.66 4.28 -2.92
C VAL A 84 -12.63 5.12 -4.20
N ARG A 85 -13.11 6.37 -4.11
CA ARG A 85 -13.18 7.31 -5.24
C ARG A 85 -11.81 7.86 -5.64
N HIS A 86 -10.83 7.80 -4.74
CA HIS A 86 -9.47 8.28 -5.00
C HIS A 86 -8.50 7.11 -4.85
N ARG A 87 -8.15 6.49 -5.99
CA ARG A 87 -7.07 5.50 -6.00
C ARG A 87 -5.74 6.24 -6.05
N PRO A 88 -4.73 5.82 -5.27
CA PRO A 88 -3.41 6.42 -5.33
C PRO A 88 -2.84 6.41 -6.74
N SER A 89 -2.09 7.46 -7.10
CA SER A 89 -1.35 7.57 -8.37
C SER A 89 -0.08 6.70 -8.42
N GLY A 90 0.04 5.74 -7.49
CA GLY A 90 1.12 4.77 -7.39
C GLY A 90 0.60 3.32 -7.42
N VAL A 91 1.46 2.36 -7.07
CA VAL A 91 1.12 0.93 -7.09
C VAL A 91 0.57 0.49 -5.75
N ILE A 92 -0.61 -0.13 -5.75
CA ILE A 92 -1.21 -0.70 -4.53
C ILE A 92 -1.85 -2.06 -4.82
N GLY A 93 -1.53 -3.06 -3.99
CA GLY A 93 -2.01 -4.43 -4.14
C GLY A 93 -1.80 -5.03 -5.54
N GLY A 94 -0.68 -4.67 -6.19
CA GLY A 94 -0.33 -5.11 -7.54
C GLY A 94 -1.07 -4.40 -8.68
N ARG A 95 -1.91 -3.40 -8.38
CA ARG A 95 -2.55 -2.56 -9.40
C ARG A 95 -1.66 -1.35 -9.69
N THR A 96 -1.29 -1.17 -10.94
CA THR A 96 -0.61 0.02 -11.43
C THR A 96 -1.62 1.14 -11.68
N PRO A 97 -1.20 2.42 -11.60
CA PRO A 97 -2.03 3.54 -12.03
C PRO A 97 -2.48 3.34 -13.47
N ALA A 98 -3.71 3.76 -13.79
CA ALA A 98 -4.10 3.85 -15.19
C ALA A 98 -3.16 4.84 -15.87
N THR A 99 -2.50 4.42 -16.95
CA THR A 99 -1.79 5.35 -17.84
C THR A 99 -2.86 6.28 -18.40
N THR A 100 -3.06 7.45 -17.80
CA THR A 100 -3.91 8.45 -18.43
C THR A 100 -3.14 8.99 -19.62
N THR A 101 -3.24 8.31 -20.76
CA THR A 101 -3.41 9.00 -22.02
C THR A 101 -4.75 9.73 -21.97
N ARG A 102 -4.91 10.69 -21.05
CA ARG A 102 -5.85 11.78 -21.29
C ARG A 102 -5.18 12.53 -22.42
N GLY A 103 -5.59 12.19 -23.64
CA GLY A 103 -5.12 12.82 -24.85
C GLY A 103 -5.17 14.32 -24.64
N ARG A 104 -3.99 14.94 -24.54
CA ARG A 104 -3.85 16.36 -24.78
C ARG A 104 -4.43 16.56 -26.18
N PRO A 105 -5.52 17.32 -26.38
CA PRO A 105 -5.97 17.62 -27.72
C PRO A 105 -4.76 18.20 -28.45
N ARG A 106 -4.44 17.64 -29.62
CA ARG A 106 -3.41 18.22 -30.48
C ARG A 106 -3.84 19.66 -30.70
N MET A 107 -3.01 20.61 -30.25
CA MET A 107 -3.22 22.01 -30.59
C MET A 107 -2.96 22.09 -32.09
N GLU A 108 -4.02 22.19 -32.89
CA GLU A 108 -3.91 22.53 -34.31
C GLU A 108 -3.25 23.91 -34.36
N ALA A 109 -2.03 23.97 -34.90
CA ALA A 109 -1.32 25.22 -35.08
C ALA A 109 -2.10 26.08 -36.09
N SER A 110 -2.56 27.26 -35.65
CA SER A 110 -2.98 28.36 -36.53
C SER A 110 -1.80 29.26 -36.85
#